data_AF-J0D7V9-F1
#
_entry.id   AF-J0D7V9-F1
#
_cell.length_a   1.000
_cell.length_b   1.000
_cell.length_c   1.000
_cell.angle_alpha   90.00
_cell.angle_beta   90.00
_cell.angle_gamma   90.00
#
_symmetry.space_group_name_H-M   'P 1'
#
loop_
_entity.id
_entity.type
_entity.pdbx_description
1 polymer ?
#
loop_
_entity_poly.entity_id
_entity_poly.type
_entity_poly.pdbx_seq_one_letter_code
_entity_poly.pdbx_strand_id
1 'polypeptide(L)'
;MSLSIGSTVQSSEKTSNTLLQADRERGLAQALPEDLVICVAGFLKWRELLHTAHVCRFWRDTVMQCPPLWASLDLYDIHRRALRVLPELLPLSGHSLLTLRIFFVNDDTSNNIAVLCQQLIPHVHRLRALTLRSRRRSSYVSLFALLHREAPALYHLDVSHDRSEYVAFESALVLPRGACASAPKLSSINWGGHALPIVPHRLFAVTSLSLQAPSPAIKTQIFTLFPCVKCLRLDDFSSSQGFSKLPADHPLDRMELRVRPIEKLPYALNWPHLISLGFGRLALLHLREYSASLVINVGLDPDWELQSVTIDYDDFVDASFIRRDSRSECRMSAMRPSRGTTWSMRRLMVETDWLRGLVSLTLSLALSVHQKRPSLLLPRGCLPALREFSLICGTQRLIGDGHVETWGSLFDADIMDECGVLEAPHLRVVRLLARPGDDAIVSPSALARFISDHVRVQGGRVPLLKISLSLRFADDAVGMAALREAVIANEHWL
;
A
#
# COMPACT_ATOMS: atom_id res chain seq x y z
N MET A 1 -57.95 -64.97 -23.68
CA MET A 1 -57.70 -64.86 -22.24
C MET A 1 -56.28 -64.35 -22.05
N SER A 2 -56.19 -63.17 -21.43
CA SER A 2 -55.07 -62.56 -20.68
C SER A 2 -53.67 -62.45 -21.31
N LEU A 3 -53.39 -61.22 -21.76
CA LEU A 3 -52.10 -60.63 -22.12
C LEU A 3 -51.13 -60.54 -20.92
N SER A 4 -49.82 -60.61 -21.21
CA SER A 4 -48.78 -59.88 -20.47
C SER A 4 -47.64 -59.52 -21.44
N ILE A 5 -47.40 -58.21 -21.55
CA ILE A 5 -46.37 -57.52 -22.34
C ILE A 5 -45.48 -56.77 -21.33
N GLY A 6 -44.16 -56.74 -21.58
CA GLY A 6 -43.24 -55.74 -21.03
C GLY A 6 -41.88 -56.35 -20.65
N SER A 7 -40.72 -55.75 -20.92
CA SER A 7 -40.36 -54.54 -21.66
C SER A 7 -38.83 -54.60 -21.85
N THR A 8 -38.36 -54.68 -23.10
CA THR A 8 -36.93 -54.75 -23.46
C THR A 8 -36.56 -53.51 -24.27
N VAL A 9 -36.58 -52.33 -23.66
CA VAL A 9 -36.12 -51.08 -24.31
C VAL A 9 -35.56 -50.18 -23.21
N GLN A 10 -34.25 -50.21 -22.95
CA GLN A 10 -33.60 -49.17 -22.12
C GLN A 10 -32.08 -49.01 -22.29
N SER A 11 -31.39 -49.75 -23.17
CA SER A 11 -29.91 -49.63 -23.31
C SER A 11 -29.43 -48.82 -24.52
N SER A 12 -30.31 -48.33 -25.39
CA SER A 12 -29.92 -47.60 -26.61
C SER A 12 -29.94 -46.06 -26.48
N GLU A 13 -30.65 -45.49 -25.51
CA GLU A 13 -30.75 -44.03 -25.36
C GLU A 13 -29.60 -43.41 -24.54
N LYS A 14 -28.93 -44.19 -23.68
CA LYS A 14 -27.82 -43.69 -22.86
C LYS A 14 -26.55 -43.39 -23.68
N THR A 15 -26.31 -44.12 -24.76
CA THR A 15 -25.16 -43.94 -25.66
C THR A 15 -25.33 -42.76 -26.62
N SER A 16 -26.55 -42.47 -27.07
CA SER A 16 -26.82 -41.31 -27.95
C SER A 16 -26.71 -39.97 -27.23
N ASN A 17 -27.10 -39.90 -25.95
CA ASN A 17 -26.94 -38.67 -25.16
C ASN A 17 -25.47 -38.37 -24.80
N THR A 18 -24.61 -39.39 -24.64
CA THR A 18 -23.18 -39.15 -24.40
C THR A 18 -22.45 -38.65 -25.66
N LEU A 19 -22.85 -39.11 -26.85
CA LEU A 19 -22.28 -38.64 -28.12
C LEU A 19 -22.67 -37.20 -28.45
N LEU A 20 -23.93 -36.82 -28.22
CA LEU A 20 -24.39 -35.42 -28.44
C LEU A 20 -23.78 -34.42 -27.45
N GLN A 21 -23.46 -34.86 -26.22
CA GLN A 21 -22.81 -34.02 -25.22
C GLN A 21 -21.32 -33.81 -25.53
N ALA A 22 -20.63 -34.85 -26.01
CA ALA A 22 -19.24 -34.75 -26.46
C ALA A 22 -19.06 -33.85 -27.70
N ASP A 23 -20.01 -33.84 -28.64
CA ASP A 23 -19.96 -32.94 -29.81
C ASP A 23 -20.32 -31.48 -29.46
N ARG A 24 -21.17 -31.25 -28.44
CA ARG A 24 -21.42 -29.89 -27.92
C ARG A 24 -20.22 -29.31 -27.19
N GLU A 25 -19.52 -30.12 -26.39
CA GLU A 25 -18.30 -29.68 -25.70
C GLU A 25 -17.13 -29.45 -26.67
N ARG A 26 -17.07 -30.20 -27.78
CA ARG A 26 -16.12 -29.93 -28.88
C ARG A 26 -16.40 -28.60 -29.59
N GLY A 27 -17.67 -28.21 -29.73
CA GLY A 27 -18.06 -26.98 -30.42
C GLY A 27 -17.67 -25.70 -29.68
N LEU A 28 -17.75 -25.68 -28.35
CA LEU A 28 -17.44 -24.47 -27.56
C LEU A 28 -15.94 -24.17 -27.48
N ALA A 29 -15.09 -25.19 -27.35
CA ALA A 29 -13.64 -25.01 -27.30
C ALA A 29 -13.02 -24.63 -28.66
N GLN A 30 -13.71 -24.93 -29.77
CA GLN A 30 -13.32 -24.55 -31.13
C GLN A 30 -13.95 -23.22 -31.60
N ALA A 31 -14.89 -22.64 -30.85
CA ALA A 31 -15.59 -21.42 -31.23
C ALA A 31 -14.80 -20.13 -30.94
N LEU A 32 -13.80 -20.18 -30.04
CA LEU A 32 -12.97 -19.02 -29.73
C LEU A 32 -11.77 -18.97 -30.70
N PRO A 33 -11.61 -17.87 -31.47
CA PRO A 33 -10.40 -17.60 -32.22
C PRO A 33 -9.16 -17.66 -31.33
N GLU A 34 -8.04 -18.12 -31.89
CA GLU A 34 -6.75 -18.23 -31.20
C GLU A 34 -6.34 -16.94 -30.48
N ASP A 35 -6.54 -15.79 -31.14
CA ASP A 35 -6.24 -14.47 -30.59
C ASP A 35 -7.02 -14.17 -29.30
N LEU A 36 -8.27 -14.63 -29.20
CA LEU A 36 -9.07 -14.45 -27.98
C LEU A 36 -8.56 -15.35 -26.86
N VAL A 37 -8.14 -16.58 -27.18
CA VAL A 37 -7.52 -17.48 -26.19
C VAL A 37 -6.22 -16.88 -25.68
N ILE A 38 -5.36 -16.35 -26.56
CA ILE A 38 -4.12 -15.66 -26.17
C ILE A 38 -4.45 -14.42 -25.33
N CYS A 39 -5.44 -13.63 -25.72
CA CYS A 39 -5.86 -12.43 -24.98
C CYS A 39 -6.32 -12.78 -23.56
N VAL A 40 -7.17 -13.79 -23.41
CA VAL A 40 -7.65 -14.28 -22.10
C VAL A 40 -6.50 -14.85 -21.28
N ALA A 41 -5.65 -15.68 -21.90
CA ALA A 41 -4.48 -16.26 -21.25
C ALA A 41 -3.48 -15.19 -20.79
N GLY A 42 -3.40 -14.04 -21.47
CA GLY A 42 -2.54 -12.92 -21.08
C GLY A 42 -2.83 -12.32 -19.70
N PHE A 43 -4.01 -12.59 -19.12
CA PHE A 43 -4.36 -12.18 -17.75
C PHE A 43 -4.03 -13.24 -16.69
N LEU A 44 -3.64 -14.45 -17.10
CA LEU A 44 -3.37 -15.57 -16.23
C LEU A 44 -1.91 -15.58 -15.75
N LYS A 45 -1.67 -16.02 -14.52
CA LYS A 45 -0.32 -16.29 -14.01
C LYS A 45 0.24 -17.57 -14.62
N TRP A 46 1.56 -17.76 -14.60
CA TRP A 46 2.21 -18.95 -15.21
C TRP A 46 1.65 -20.31 -14.75
N ARG A 47 1.22 -20.43 -13.47
CA ARG A 47 0.56 -21.65 -12.97
C ARG A 47 -0.79 -21.88 -13.63
N GLU A 48 -1.58 -20.81 -13.73
CA GLU A 48 -2.89 -20.82 -14.36
C GLU A 48 -2.74 -21.10 -15.86
N LEU A 49 -1.69 -20.58 -16.51
CA LEU A 49 -1.34 -20.93 -17.90
C LEU A 49 -1.05 -22.43 -18.07
N LEU A 50 -0.29 -23.04 -17.16
CA LEU A 50 -0.06 -24.49 -17.19
C LEU A 50 -1.37 -25.27 -17.04
N HIS A 51 -2.20 -24.92 -16.05
CA HIS A 51 -3.52 -25.55 -15.89
C HIS A 51 -4.39 -25.40 -17.13
N THR A 52 -4.35 -24.22 -17.75
CA THR A 52 -5.07 -23.90 -18.97
C THR A 52 -4.58 -24.74 -20.16
N ALA A 53 -3.28 -24.99 -20.26
CA ALA A 53 -2.69 -25.89 -21.25
C ALA A 53 -3.09 -27.37 -21.05
N HIS A 54 -3.78 -27.71 -19.96
CA HIS A 54 -4.35 -29.04 -19.74
C HIS A 54 -5.85 -29.14 -20.08
N VAL A 55 -6.53 -28.04 -20.41
CA VAL A 55 -7.97 -28.04 -20.74
C VAL A 55 -8.27 -28.86 -21.98
N CYS A 56 -7.62 -28.55 -23.11
CA CYS A 56 -7.70 -29.34 -24.33
C CYS A 56 -6.46 -29.14 -25.20
N ARG A 57 -6.33 -29.90 -26.29
CA ARG A 57 -5.18 -29.83 -27.19
C ARG A 57 -5.02 -28.45 -27.85
N PHE A 58 -6.12 -27.83 -28.28
CA PHE A 58 -6.09 -26.50 -28.90
C PHE A 58 -5.50 -25.46 -27.95
N TRP A 59 -6.02 -25.37 -26.72
CA TRP A 59 -5.49 -24.44 -25.71
C TRP A 59 -4.05 -24.74 -25.33
N ARG A 60 -3.66 -26.02 -25.25
CA ARG A 60 -2.27 -26.41 -25.04
C ARG A 60 -1.37 -25.86 -26.14
N ASP A 61 -1.70 -26.13 -27.39
CA ASP A 61 -0.88 -25.75 -28.54
C ASP A 61 -0.79 -24.22 -28.62
N THR A 62 -1.93 -23.51 -28.51
CA THR A 62 -1.99 -22.04 -28.49
C THR A 62 -1.18 -21.43 -27.34
N VAL A 63 -1.37 -21.88 -26.10
CA VAL A 63 -0.70 -21.28 -24.93
C VAL A 63 0.80 -21.60 -24.94
N MET A 64 1.19 -22.83 -25.26
CA MET A 64 2.60 -23.26 -25.24
C MET A 64 3.41 -22.70 -26.42
N GLN A 65 2.77 -22.39 -27.56
CA GLN A 65 3.43 -21.82 -28.73
C GLN A 65 3.38 -20.28 -28.79
N CYS A 66 2.91 -19.62 -27.73
CA CYS A 66 2.84 -18.15 -27.65
C CYS A 66 3.90 -17.59 -26.65
N PRO A 67 5.13 -17.28 -27.10
CA PRO A 67 6.20 -16.79 -26.24
C PRO A 67 5.87 -15.57 -25.34
N PRO A 68 5.09 -14.57 -25.81
CA PRO A 68 4.73 -13.43 -24.97
C PRO A 68 3.99 -13.78 -23.68
N LEU A 69 3.20 -14.87 -23.65
CA LEU A 69 2.51 -15.33 -22.44
C LEU A 69 3.49 -15.77 -21.35
N TRP A 70 4.66 -16.27 -21.74
CA TRP A 70 5.71 -16.76 -20.84
C TRP A 70 6.77 -15.70 -20.53
N ALA A 71 6.64 -14.49 -21.08
CA ALA A 71 7.61 -13.42 -20.90
C ALA A 71 7.54 -12.78 -19.50
N SER A 72 6.41 -12.91 -18.80
CA SER A 72 6.25 -12.43 -17.42
C SER A 72 6.08 -13.61 -16.47
N LEU A 73 7.13 -13.92 -15.72
CA LEU A 73 7.15 -15.03 -14.78
C LEU A 73 7.12 -14.48 -13.36
N ASP A 74 6.01 -14.71 -12.69
CA ASP A 74 5.84 -14.37 -11.28
C ASP A 74 5.92 -15.62 -10.39
N LEU A 75 7.06 -15.76 -9.72
CA LEU A 75 7.45 -16.91 -8.93
C LEU A 75 7.40 -16.62 -7.42
N TYR A 76 6.39 -15.88 -6.96
CA TYR A 76 6.05 -15.83 -5.53
C TYR A 76 5.65 -17.22 -5.02
N ASP A 77 6.15 -17.61 -3.84
CA ASP A 77 5.65 -18.73 -3.04
C ASP A 77 5.93 -20.16 -3.57
N ILE A 78 6.95 -20.35 -4.41
CA ILE A 78 7.22 -21.68 -5.01
C ILE A 78 8.39 -22.41 -4.30
N HIS A 79 8.94 -21.86 -3.22
CA HIS A 79 10.11 -22.41 -2.51
C HIS A 79 11.20 -22.89 -3.51
N ARG A 80 11.91 -23.99 -3.21
CA ARG A 80 12.91 -24.59 -4.12
C ARG A 80 12.32 -25.11 -5.44
N ARG A 81 11.00 -25.27 -5.56
CA ARG A 81 10.39 -25.77 -6.80
C ARG A 81 10.49 -24.75 -7.94
N ALA A 82 10.53 -23.45 -7.65
CA ALA A 82 10.61 -22.41 -8.69
C ALA A 82 11.89 -22.56 -9.50
N LEU A 83 13.02 -22.73 -8.81
CA LEU A 83 14.34 -22.91 -9.44
C LEU A 83 14.47 -24.21 -10.24
N ARG A 84 13.64 -25.21 -9.93
CA ARG A 84 13.61 -26.48 -10.69
C ARG A 84 12.83 -26.35 -11.99
N VAL A 85 11.74 -25.58 -11.97
CA VAL A 85 10.85 -25.41 -13.12
C VAL A 85 11.32 -24.28 -14.05
N LEU A 86 12.10 -23.33 -13.54
CA LEU A 86 12.59 -22.19 -14.32
C LEU A 86 13.36 -22.57 -15.61
N PRO A 87 14.24 -23.59 -15.63
CA PRO A 87 14.88 -24.06 -16.87
C PRO A 87 13.89 -24.54 -17.94
N GLU A 88 12.70 -25.01 -17.55
CA GLU A 88 11.66 -25.46 -18.47
C GLU A 88 10.80 -24.28 -18.98
N LEU A 89 10.57 -23.27 -18.13
CA LEU A 89 9.76 -22.09 -18.48
C LEU A 89 10.52 -21.05 -19.31
N LEU A 90 11.81 -20.85 -19.05
CA LEU A 90 12.60 -19.84 -19.75
C LEU A 90 12.64 -20.05 -21.27
N PRO A 91 12.78 -21.27 -21.81
CA PRO A 91 12.71 -21.51 -23.25
C PRO A 91 11.35 -21.17 -23.89
N LEU A 92 10.23 -21.35 -23.17
CA LEU A 92 8.88 -21.08 -23.69
C LEU A 92 8.70 -19.62 -24.11
N SER A 93 9.38 -18.71 -23.43
CA SER A 93 9.36 -17.28 -23.75
C SER A 93 10.21 -16.87 -24.96
N GLY A 94 10.92 -17.81 -25.60
CA GLY A 94 11.67 -17.58 -26.83
C GLY A 94 12.60 -16.36 -26.79
N HIS A 95 12.34 -15.38 -27.66
CA HIS A 95 13.07 -14.11 -27.74
C HIS A 95 12.34 -12.94 -27.06
N SER A 96 11.20 -13.18 -26.41
CA SER A 96 10.45 -12.14 -25.73
C SER A 96 11.23 -11.55 -24.55
N LEU A 97 10.97 -10.27 -24.27
CA LEU A 97 11.58 -9.53 -23.18
C LEU A 97 11.10 -10.03 -21.82
N LEU A 98 12.02 -10.51 -20.99
CA LEU A 98 11.71 -11.21 -19.74
C LEU A 98 11.46 -10.25 -18.58
N THR A 99 10.34 -10.45 -17.88
CA THR A 99 10.05 -9.87 -16.57
C THR A 99 9.96 -10.99 -15.55
N LEU A 100 10.92 -11.06 -14.65
CA LEU A 100 11.02 -12.13 -13.67
C LEU A 100 10.90 -11.59 -12.25
N ARG A 101 9.97 -12.13 -11.48
CA ARG A 101 9.79 -11.84 -10.06
C ARG A 101 9.94 -13.11 -9.26
N ILE A 102 10.84 -13.13 -8.28
CA ILE A 102 11.14 -14.30 -7.45
C ILE A 102 11.15 -13.87 -5.99
N PHE A 103 10.46 -14.64 -5.16
CA PHE A 103 10.44 -14.46 -3.70
C PHE A 103 10.97 -15.69 -2.97
N PHE A 104 12.08 -15.51 -2.25
CA PHE A 104 12.72 -16.54 -1.46
C PHE A 104 12.14 -16.53 -0.03
N VAL A 105 11.37 -17.58 0.28
CA VAL A 105 10.74 -17.75 1.61
C VAL A 105 11.67 -18.44 2.61
N ASN A 106 12.45 -19.44 2.16
CA ASN A 106 13.29 -20.28 3.02
C ASN A 106 14.78 -20.15 2.68
N ASP A 107 15.57 -19.94 3.73
CA ASP A 107 16.91 -19.34 3.68
C ASP A 107 18.07 -20.33 3.77
N ASP A 108 17.79 -21.60 4.02
CA ASP A 108 18.83 -22.62 4.25
C ASP A 108 19.66 -22.94 2.99
N THR A 109 19.51 -22.17 1.93
CA THR A 109 20.20 -22.34 0.66
C THR A 109 20.64 -20.99 0.14
N SER A 110 21.72 -20.46 0.72
CA SER A 110 22.55 -19.39 0.12
C SER A 110 22.87 -19.66 -1.37
N ASN A 111 22.90 -20.95 -1.76
CA ASN A 111 23.09 -21.39 -3.14
C ASN A 111 21.92 -21.08 -4.10
N ASN A 112 20.72 -20.73 -3.63
CA ASN A 112 19.56 -20.53 -4.50
C ASN A 112 19.74 -19.33 -5.46
N ILE A 113 20.30 -18.22 -4.95
CA ILE A 113 20.55 -17.04 -5.79
C ILE A 113 21.66 -17.33 -6.79
N ALA A 114 22.69 -18.08 -6.39
CA ALA A 114 23.77 -18.49 -7.28
C ALA A 114 23.24 -19.36 -8.43
N VAL A 115 22.44 -20.39 -8.11
CA VAL A 115 21.81 -21.27 -9.10
C VAL A 115 20.88 -20.49 -10.01
N LEU A 116 20.06 -19.59 -9.46
CA LEU A 116 19.20 -18.72 -10.25
C LEU A 116 20.01 -17.88 -11.23
N CYS A 117 21.04 -17.18 -10.75
CA CYS A 117 21.86 -16.33 -11.60
C CYS A 117 22.52 -17.15 -12.71
N GLN A 118 23.01 -18.35 -12.42
CA GLN A 118 23.56 -19.26 -13.44
C GLN A 118 22.53 -19.61 -14.53
N GLN A 119 21.27 -19.90 -14.14
CA GLN A 119 20.18 -20.17 -15.09
C GLN A 119 19.79 -18.93 -15.91
N LEU A 120 19.96 -17.72 -15.36
CA LEU A 120 19.62 -16.48 -16.04
C LEU A 120 20.70 -15.96 -17.00
N ILE A 121 21.97 -16.38 -16.84
CA ILE A 121 23.09 -15.92 -17.68
C ILE A 121 22.77 -16.00 -19.19
N PRO A 122 22.24 -17.11 -19.74
CA PRO A 122 21.92 -17.21 -21.17
C PRO A 122 20.84 -16.23 -21.64
N HIS A 123 20.07 -15.67 -20.72
CA HIS A 123 18.90 -14.84 -21.02
C HIS A 123 19.04 -13.39 -20.58
N VAL A 124 20.20 -12.97 -20.06
CA VAL A 124 20.43 -11.59 -19.59
C VAL A 124 20.16 -10.54 -20.67
N HIS A 125 20.52 -10.84 -21.92
CA HIS A 125 20.38 -9.90 -23.04
C HIS A 125 18.93 -9.45 -23.28
N ARG A 126 17.96 -10.31 -22.98
CA ARG A 126 16.51 -10.05 -23.09
C ARG A 126 15.84 -9.78 -21.74
N LEU A 127 16.59 -9.77 -20.65
CA LEU A 127 16.07 -9.49 -19.32
C LEU A 127 15.66 -8.02 -19.25
N ARG A 128 14.36 -7.79 -19.11
CA ARG A 128 13.75 -6.47 -19.09
C ARG A 128 13.55 -6.00 -17.64
N ALA A 129 13.03 -6.85 -16.77
CA ALA A 129 12.87 -6.55 -15.34
C ALA A 129 13.23 -7.75 -14.47
N LEU A 130 13.95 -7.50 -13.38
CA LEU A 130 14.33 -8.51 -12.41
C LEU A 130 13.97 -8.05 -11.00
N THR A 131 13.11 -8.81 -10.32
CA THR A 131 12.78 -8.61 -8.91
C THR A 131 13.18 -9.85 -8.13
N LEU A 132 14.17 -9.73 -7.27
CA LEU A 132 14.63 -10.74 -6.33
C LEU A 132 14.32 -10.25 -4.93
N ARG A 133 13.34 -10.88 -4.27
CA ARG A 133 13.01 -10.58 -2.89
C ARG A 133 13.26 -11.78 -2.01
N SER A 134 13.71 -11.54 -0.79
CA SER A 134 13.93 -12.60 0.19
C SER A 134 13.38 -12.20 1.54
N ARG A 135 12.79 -13.13 2.30
CA ARG A 135 12.37 -12.87 3.69
C ARG A 135 13.53 -12.59 4.62
N ARG A 136 14.66 -13.21 4.31
CA ARG A 136 15.87 -13.15 5.11
C ARG A 136 17.06 -12.89 4.20
N ARG A 137 18.25 -12.81 4.80
CA ARG A 137 19.43 -12.29 4.12
C ARG A 137 20.03 -13.35 3.21
N SER A 138 20.07 -13.05 1.92
CA SER A 138 20.80 -13.85 0.94
C SER A 138 22.02 -13.11 0.42
N SER A 139 23.08 -13.85 0.07
CA SER A 139 24.24 -13.29 -0.62
C SER A 139 23.90 -13.04 -2.08
N TYR A 140 24.05 -11.79 -2.53
CA TYR A 140 23.82 -11.39 -3.93
C TYR A 140 25.11 -11.29 -4.74
N VAL A 141 26.21 -11.90 -4.28
CA VAL A 141 27.49 -11.89 -5.01
C VAL A 141 27.31 -12.43 -6.44
N SER A 142 26.51 -13.49 -6.62
CA SER A 142 26.22 -14.05 -7.95
C SER A 142 25.36 -13.15 -8.84
N LEU A 143 24.51 -12.28 -8.25
CA LEU A 143 23.77 -11.28 -9.01
C LEU A 143 24.72 -10.29 -9.67
N PHE A 144 25.82 -9.94 -9.00
CA PHE A 144 26.81 -9.06 -9.60
C PHE A 144 27.45 -9.73 -10.82
N ALA A 145 27.83 -11.00 -10.74
CA ALA A 145 28.33 -11.72 -11.90
C ALA A 145 27.34 -11.74 -13.08
N LEU A 146 26.03 -11.82 -12.79
CA LEU A 146 24.97 -11.68 -13.79
C LEU A 146 24.96 -10.29 -14.44
N LEU A 147 25.03 -9.23 -13.62
CA LEU A 147 24.97 -7.83 -14.07
C LEU A 147 26.24 -7.36 -14.81
N HIS A 148 27.37 -8.07 -14.67
CA HIS A 148 28.55 -7.82 -15.52
C HIS A 148 28.31 -8.18 -17.00
N ARG A 149 27.30 -8.99 -17.30
CA ARG A 149 26.93 -9.34 -18.68
C ARG A 149 26.10 -8.21 -19.29
N GLU A 150 26.13 -8.13 -20.63
CA GLU A 150 25.32 -7.17 -21.39
C GLU A 150 23.82 -7.41 -21.17
N ALA A 151 23.18 -6.44 -20.52
CA ALA A 151 21.76 -6.43 -20.20
C ALA A 151 21.08 -5.22 -20.87
N PRO A 152 21.12 -5.11 -22.22
CA PRO A 152 20.69 -3.91 -22.94
C PRO A 152 19.19 -3.60 -22.78
N ALA A 153 18.38 -4.60 -22.43
CA ALA A 153 16.95 -4.44 -22.21
C ALA A 153 16.55 -4.14 -20.76
N LEU A 154 17.48 -4.26 -19.80
CA LEU A 154 17.16 -4.19 -18.37
C LEU A 154 16.77 -2.76 -17.99
N TYR A 155 15.53 -2.56 -17.58
CA TYR A 155 14.99 -1.26 -17.16
C TYR A 155 14.71 -1.18 -15.66
N HIS A 156 14.47 -2.33 -15.00
CA HIS A 156 14.11 -2.40 -13.58
C HIS A 156 14.86 -3.52 -12.87
N LEU A 157 15.45 -3.18 -11.72
CA LEU A 157 16.14 -4.11 -10.83
C LEU A 157 15.68 -3.89 -9.38
N ASP A 158 15.05 -4.89 -8.78
CA ASP A 158 14.64 -4.89 -7.38
C ASP A 158 15.33 -6.05 -6.66
N VAL A 159 16.08 -5.77 -5.60
CA VAL A 159 16.88 -6.72 -4.82
C VAL A 159 16.52 -6.67 -3.32
N SER A 160 15.32 -6.17 -3.00
CA SER A 160 14.92 -5.84 -1.63
C SER A 160 14.62 -7.05 -0.74
N HIS A 161 14.69 -6.87 0.57
CA HIS A 161 14.30 -7.88 1.55
C HIS A 161 12.93 -7.56 2.14
N ASP A 162 12.18 -8.61 2.50
CA ASP A 162 10.96 -8.45 3.27
C ASP A 162 11.30 -8.05 4.71
N ARG A 163 10.51 -7.15 5.27
CA ARG A 163 10.95 -6.29 6.38
C ARG A 163 10.77 -6.90 7.77
N SER A 164 10.47 -8.19 7.89
CA SER A 164 9.95 -8.70 9.16
C SER A 164 10.99 -8.89 10.26
N GLU A 165 12.30 -8.88 9.96
CA GLU A 165 13.34 -9.16 10.97
C GLU A 165 14.45 -8.10 10.94
N TYR A 166 14.28 -7.09 11.80
CA TYR A 166 15.21 -5.98 11.99
C TYR A 166 16.49 -6.42 12.71
N VAL A 167 17.51 -6.78 11.95
CA VAL A 167 18.89 -6.75 12.45
C VAL A 167 19.67 -5.81 11.53
N ALA A 168 20.37 -4.83 12.09
CA ALA A 168 21.29 -4.00 11.32
C ALA A 168 22.53 -4.84 10.99
N PHE A 169 22.97 -4.86 9.73
CA PHE A 169 24.26 -5.44 9.39
C PHE A 169 25.04 -4.49 8.49
N GLU A 170 26.29 -4.31 8.86
CA GLU A 170 27.31 -3.65 8.05
C GLU A 170 28.04 -4.73 7.25
N SER A 171 27.43 -5.23 6.18
CA SER A 171 28.20 -5.94 5.15
C SER A 171 28.23 -5.07 3.91
N ALA A 172 29.32 -4.33 3.76
CA ALA A 172 29.61 -3.57 2.57
C ALA A 172 29.88 -4.54 1.41
N LEU A 173 28.90 -4.72 0.52
CA LEU A 173 29.12 -5.38 -0.76
C LEU A 173 29.76 -4.36 -1.70
N VAL A 174 31.00 -4.62 -2.09
CA VAL A 174 31.70 -3.86 -3.13
C VAL A 174 31.28 -4.45 -4.48
N LEU A 175 30.61 -3.66 -5.33
CA LEU A 175 30.47 -4.08 -6.73
C LEU A 175 31.85 -4.11 -7.38
N PRO A 176 32.16 -5.15 -8.15
CA PRO A 176 33.24 -5.05 -9.11
C PRO A 176 32.95 -3.92 -10.11
N ARG A 177 34.00 -3.22 -10.55
CA ARG A 177 33.88 -2.07 -11.44
C ARG A 177 33.15 -2.47 -12.73
N GLY A 178 32.11 -1.73 -13.10
CA GLY A 178 31.44 -1.87 -14.41
C GLY A 178 30.10 -2.62 -14.41
N ALA A 179 29.64 -3.19 -13.30
CA ALA A 179 28.43 -4.05 -13.28
C ALA A 179 27.11 -3.37 -13.73
N CYS A 180 27.05 -2.05 -13.87
CA CYS A 180 25.86 -1.38 -14.40
C CYS A 180 26.10 -0.67 -15.74
N ALA A 181 27.34 -0.61 -16.23
CA ALA A 181 27.64 -0.03 -17.55
C ALA A 181 26.96 -0.84 -18.68
N SER A 182 26.73 -2.12 -18.43
CA SER A 182 26.09 -3.07 -19.32
C SER A 182 24.56 -2.95 -19.42
N ALA A 183 23.93 -2.04 -18.66
CA ALA A 183 22.47 -1.87 -18.59
C ALA A 183 22.06 -0.41 -18.90
N PRO A 184 22.20 0.07 -20.14
CA PRO A 184 21.97 1.48 -20.50
C PRO A 184 20.52 1.95 -20.31
N LYS A 185 19.56 1.03 -20.27
CA LYS A 185 18.12 1.35 -20.07
C LYS A 185 17.68 1.29 -18.60
N LEU A 186 18.60 1.03 -17.67
CA LEU A 186 18.28 0.85 -16.26
C LEU A 186 17.75 2.16 -15.66
N SER A 187 16.44 2.21 -15.45
CA SER A 187 15.72 3.43 -15.03
C SER A 187 15.17 3.33 -13.61
N SER A 188 14.98 2.12 -13.10
CA SER A 188 14.40 1.86 -11.79
C SER A 188 15.25 0.88 -11.00
N ILE A 189 15.71 1.29 -9.82
CA ILE A 189 16.50 0.47 -8.90
C ILE A 189 15.85 0.46 -7.53
N ASN A 190 15.56 -0.72 -6.99
CA ASN A 190 15.24 -0.92 -5.59
C ASN A 190 16.29 -1.81 -4.95
N TRP A 191 17.14 -1.23 -4.13
CA TRP A 191 18.26 -1.93 -3.50
C TRP A 191 17.92 -2.46 -2.11
N GLY A 192 16.74 -2.13 -1.56
CA GLY A 192 16.37 -2.47 -0.19
C GLY A 192 17.49 -2.17 0.81
N GLY A 193 17.68 -3.04 1.80
CA GLY A 193 18.66 -2.89 2.88
C GLY A 193 20.10 -3.24 2.52
N HIS A 194 20.40 -3.44 1.24
CA HIS A 194 21.77 -3.71 0.83
C HIS A 194 22.58 -2.41 0.81
N ALA A 195 23.87 -2.52 1.14
CA ALA A 195 24.78 -1.42 0.89
C ALA A 195 24.74 -1.11 -0.62
N LEU A 196 24.52 0.17 -0.97
CA LEU A 196 24.76 0.55 -2.35
C LEU A 196 26.22 0.28 -2.64
N PRO A 197 26.50 -0.39 -3.73
CA PRO A 197 27.86 -0.60 -4.11
C PRO A 197 28.53 0.72 -4.44
N ILE A 198 29.85 0.76 -4.25
CA ILE A 198 30.67 1.89 -4.70
C ILE A 198 30.66 1.87 -6.23
N VAL A 199 29.74 2.62 -6.84
CA VAL A 199 29.65 2.72 -8.30
C VAL A 199 30.66 3.77 -8.75
N PRO A 200 31.70 3.41 -9.52
CA PRO A 200 32.69 4.37 -10.00
C PRO A 200 32.11 5.34 -11.04
N HIS A 201 30.93 5.03 -11.58
CA HIS A 201 30.28 5.81 -12.63
C HIS A 201 28.88 6.27 -12.18
N ARG A 202 28.48 7.43 -12.67
CA ARG A 202 27.13 7.95 -12.45
C ARG A 202 26.11 7.14 -13.25
N LEU A 203 24.98 6.84 -12.64
CA LEU A 203 23.88 6.09 -13.27
C LEU A 203 22.83 7.08 -13.79
N PHE A 204 23.16 7.76 -14.90
CA PHE A 204 22.32 8.81 -15.50
C PHE A 204 20.94 8.34 -15.96
N ALA A 205 20.77 7.06 -16.30
CA ALA A 205 19.49 6.54 -16.76
C ALA A 205 18.48 6.34 -15.61
N VAL A 206 18.94 6.28 -14.36
CA VAL A 206 18.11 5.95 -13.19
C VAL A 206 17.25 7.15 -12.82
N THR A 207 15.93 6.98 -12.93
CA THR A 207 14.90 7.97 -12.60
C THR A 207 14.13 7.61 -11.33
N SER A 208 14.13 6.34 -10.94
CA SER A 208 13.48 5.86 -9.71
C SER A 208 14.48 5.06 -8.87
N LEU A 209 14.69 5.48 -7.63
CA LEU A 209 15.63 4.85 -6.71
C LEU A 209 14.95 4.55 -5.38
N SER A 210 15.12 3.34 -4.86
CA SER A 210 14.63 2.91 -3.55
C SER A 210 15.76 2.27 -2.76
N LEU A 211 16.05 2.79 -1.57
CA LEU A 211 17.12 2.38 -0.68
C LEU A 211 16.57 2.20 0.73
N GLN A 212 17.16 1.31 1.52
CA GLN A 212 16.87 1.18 2.95
C GLN A 212 18.16 1.40 3.75
N ALA A 213 18.11 2.27 4.75
CA ALA A 213 19.21 2.63 5.64
C ALA A 213 20.56 2.86 4.91
N PRO A 214 20.64 3.74 3.88
CA PRO A 214 21.89 3.94 3.16
C PRO A 214 22.99 4.44 4.10
N SER A 215 24.24 3.99 3.87
CA SER A 215 25.37 4.44 4.67
C SER A 215 25.55 5.96 4.59
N PRO A 216 26.15 6.62 5.59
CA PRO A 216 26.40 8.06 5.55
C PRO A 216 27.15 8.51 4.28
N ALA A 217 28.13 7.71 3.83
CA ALA A 217 28.86 7.98 2.59
C ALA A 217 27.93 8.00 1.37
N ILE A 218 27.03 7.02 1.26
CA ILE A 218 26.04 6.99 0.18
C ILE A 218 25.10 8.19 0.29
N LYS A 219 24.59 8.50 1.47
CA LYS A 219 23.65 9.61 1.71
C LYS A 219 24.17 10.95 1.20
N THR A 220 25.46 11.21 1.41
CA THR A 220 26.08 12.46 0.91
C THR A 220 26.24 12.47 -0.61
N GLN A 221 26.33 11.30 -1.25
CA GLN A 221 26.62 11.14 -2.67
C GLN A 221 25.43 10.73 -3.54
N ILE A 222 24.24 10.45 -2.98
CA ILE A 222 23.07 9.96 -3.74
C ILE A 222 22.81 10.80 -4.99
N PHE A 223 22.75 12.13 -4.85
CA PHE A 223 22.46 13.01 -5.99
C PHE A 223 23.61 13.12 -7.01
N THR A 224 24.84 12.83 -6.58
CA THR A 224 26.00 12.76 -7.49
C THR A 224 26.00 11.45 -8.27
N LEU A 225 25.64 10.34 -7.62
CA LEU A 225 25.58 9.00 -8.22
C LEU A 225 24.36 8.85 -9.15
N PHE A 226 23.25 9.49 -8.81
CA PHE A 226 21.96 9.39 -9.51
C PHE A 226 21.41 10.76 -9.91
N PRO A 227 22.09 11.51 -10.79
CA PRO A 227 21.77 12.91 -11.09
C PRO A 227 20.41 13.11 -11.80
N CYS A 228 19.81 12.04 -12.32
CA CYS A 228 18.52 12.10 -13.04
C CYS A 228 17.35 11.49 -12.24
N VAL A 229 17.56 11.18 -10.95
CA VAL A 229 16.51 10.63 -10.10
C VAL A 229 15.36 11.63 -9.94
N LYS A 230 14.16 11.19 -10.30
CA LYS A 230 12.88 11.91 -10.14
C LYS A 230 12.08 11.39 -8.95
N CYS A 231 12.21 10.10 -8.64
CA CYS A 231 11.53 9.44 -7.53
C CYS A 231 12.57 8.79 -6.61
N LEU A 232 12.60 9.19 -5.34
CA LEU A 232 13.52 8.64 -4.33
C LEU A 232 12.74 8.10 -3.13
N ARG A 233 12.89 6.80 -2.85
CA ARG A 233 12.38 6.17 -1.63
C ARG A 233 13.55 5.84 -0.70
N LEU A 234 13.49 6.33 0.53
CA LEU A 234 14.43 6.00 1.59
C LEU A 234 13.67 5.35 2.73
N ASP A 235 13.85 4.05 2.85
CA ASP A 235 13.40 3.26 3.96
C ASP A 235 14.41 3.33 5.13
N ASP A 236 13.94 3.17 6.37
CA ASP A 236 14.74 3.30 7.59
C ASP A 236 15.54 4.62 7.67
N PHE A 237 14.93 5.73 7.24
CA PHE A 237 15.55 7.05 7.27
C PHE A 237 15.71 7.54 8.72
N SER A 238 16.85 8.18 9.00
CA SER A 238 17.15 8.89 10.24
C SER A 238 17.85 10.21 9.91
N SER A 239 17.43 11.29 10.57
CA SER A 239 17.99 12.64 10.41
C SER A 239 19.43 12.76 10.90
N SER A 240 19.87 11.90 11.82
CA SER A 240 21.23 11.95 12.38
C SER A 240 22.33 11.55 11.38
N GLN A 241 21.98 11.04 10.21
CA GLN A 241 22.92 10.35 9.30
C GLN A 241 23.43 11.21 8.13
N GLY A 242 23.41 12.55 8.25
CA GLY A 242 24.17 13.43 7.35
C GLY A 242 23.71 13.40 5.89
N PHE A 243 22.42 13.55 5.63
CA PHE A 243 21.90 13.66 4.26
C PHE A 243 22.37 14.97 3.61
N SER A 244 22.83 14.93 2.35
CA SER A 244 23.25 16.15 1.67
C SER A 244 22.06 17.01 1.25
N LYS A 245 22.26 18.33 1.24
CA LYS A 245 21.28 19.27 0.70
C LYS A 245 21.00 18.92 -0.76
N LEU A 246 19.72 18.88 -1.13
CA LEU A 246 19.28 18.65 -2.49
C LEU A 246 19.83 19.75 -3.42
N PRO A 247 20.61 19.42 -4.46
CA PRO A 247 21.20 20.42 -5.36
C PRO A 247 20.14 21.25 -6.07
N ALA A 248 20.37 22.56 -6.26
CA ALA A 248 19.39 23.53 -6.78
C ALA A 248 18.64 23.03 -8.04
N ASP A 249 19.36 22.46 -9.00
CA ASP A 249 18.81 22.06 -10.30
C ASP A 249 18.50 20.56 -10.40
N HIS A 250 18.52 19.82 -9.29
CA HIS A 250 18.26 18.38 -9.31
C HIS A 250 16.79 18.09 -9.66
N PRO A 251 16.50 17.16 -10.59
CA PRO A 251 15.15 16.87 -11.08
C PRO A 251 14.30 16.02 -10.12
N LEU A 252 14.64 16.00 -8.82
CA LEU A 252 13.90 15.20 -7.85
C LEU A 252 12.52 15.83 -7.65
N ASP A 253 11.48 15.09 -7.99
CA ASP A 253 10.08 15.54 -7.95
C ASP A 253 9.33 14.91 -6.77
N ARG A 254 9.63 13.63 -6.50
CA ARG A 254 8.93 12.82 -5.50
C ARG A 254 9.91 12.15 -4.56
N MET A 255 9.63 12.24 -3.26
CA MET A 255 10.43 11.57 -2.23
C MET A 255 9.51 10.84 -1.25
N GLU A 256 9.80 9.57 -0.96
CA GLU A 256 9.18 8.81 0.11
C GLU A 256 10.24 8.54 1.20
N LEU A 257 10.02 9.02 2.41
CA LEU A 257 10.86 8.79 3.57
C LEU A 257 10.09 7.91 4.56
N ARG A 258 10.55 6.69 4.80
CA ARG A 258 10.02 5.87 5.90
C ARG A 258 11.01 5.92 7.06
N VAL A 259 10.57 6.50 8.17
CA VAL A 259 11.42 6.77 9.33
C VAL A 259 11.59 5.51 10.15
N ARG A 260 12.83 5.20 10.55
CA ARG A 260 13.06 4.06 11.45
C ARG A 260 12.53 4.39 12.85
N PRO A 261 11.65 3.57 13.44
CA PRO A 261 11.31 3.70 14.84
C PRO A 261 12.48 3.23 15.69
N ILE A 262 13.06 4.14 16.46
CA ILE A 262 14.12 3.81 17.43
C ILE A 262 13.49 3.84 18.82
N GLU A 263 13.25 2.67 19.42
CA GLU A 263 12.58 2.52 20.72
C GLU A 263 13.20 3.36 21.85
N LYS A 264 14.51 3.63 21.76
CA LYS A 264 15.28 4.24 22.86
C LYS A 264 15.53 5.73 22.71
N LEU A 265 15.26 6.31 21.54
CA LEU A 265 15.57 7.70 21.26
C LEU A 265 14.46 8.31 20.39
N PRO A 266 13.61 9.18 20.95
CA PRO A 266 12.63 9.94 20.17
C PRO A 266 13.35 11.05 19.40
N TYR A 267 14.32 10.71 18.55
CA TYR A 267 14.86 11.66 17.60
C TYR A 267 13.87 11.82 16.46
N ALA A 268 12.97 12.75 16.74
CA ALA A 268 12.07 13.40 15.83
C ALA A 268 12.88 13.89 14.63
N LEU A 269 12.61 13.28 13.48
CA LEU A 269 12.74 13.96 12.22
C LEU A 269 12.27 15.41 12.42
N ASN A 270 13.15 16.38 12.20
CA ASN A 270 12.88 17.78 12.51
C ASN A 270 12.45 18.49 11.23
N TRP A 271 11.29 19.13 11.23
CA TRP A 271 10.73 19.76 10.04
C TRP A 271 11.65 20.84 9.45
N PRO A 272 12.11 21.85 10.23
CA PRO A 272 13.16 22.77 9.81
C PRO A 272 14.39 22.11 9.16
N HIS A 273 14.80 20.94 9.64
CA HIS A 273 15.92 20.21 9.05
C HIS A 273 15.56 19.67 7.66
N LEU A 274 14.39 19.05 7.47
CA LEU A 274 13.94 18.61 6.14
C LEU A 274 13.84 19.77 5.14
N ILE A 275 13.32 20.92 5.58
CA ILE A 275 13.24 22.12 4.75
C ILE A 275 14.63 22.61 4.39
N SER A 276 15.57 22.61 5.34
CA SER A 276 16.97 23.01 5.09
C SER A 276 17.68 22.11 4.06
N LEU A 277 17.27 20.84 3.95
CA LEU A 277 17.72 19.90 2.92
C LEU A 277 17.12 20.19 1.53
N GLY A 278 16.20 21.14 1.41
CA GLY A 278 15.55 21.52 0.15
C GLY A 278 14.34 20.67 -0.20
N PHE A 279 13.80 19.86 0.71
CA PHE A 279 12.65 19.00 0.41
C PHE A 279 11.33 19.76 0.29
N GLY A 280 11.27 21.00 0.76
CA GLY A 280 10.07 21.85 0.62
C GLY A 280 9.72 22.25 -0.81
N ARG A 281 10.61 22.00 -1.78
CA ARG A 281 10.40 22.31 -3.21
C ARG A 281 9.92 21.11 -4.03
N LEU A 282 9.86 19.92 -3.43
CA LEU A 282 9.41 18.71 -4.11
C LEU A 282 7.93 18.84 -4.46
N ALA A 283 7.48 18.26 -5.57
CA ALA A 283 6.05 18.20 -5.85
C ALA A 283 5.33 17.23 -4.91
N LEU A 284 6.00 16.16 -4.47
CA LEU A 284 5.45 15.23 -3.49
C LEU A 284 6.51 14.77 -2.48
N LEU A 285 6.28 15.04 -1.20
CA LEU A 285 7.01 14.48 -0.07
C LEU A 285 6.09 13.54 0.71
N HIS A 286 6.43 12.25 0.78
CA HIS A 286 5.66 11.26 1.53
C HIS A 286 6.48 10.78 2.74
N LEU A 287 6.06 11.16 3.94
CA LEU A 287 6.68 10.74 5.20
C LEU A 287 5.89 9.57 5.79
N ARG A 288 6.53 8.44 6.03
CA ARG A 288 5.92 7.26 6.65
C ARG A 288 6.57 6.97 8.00
N GLU A 289 5.79 6.42 8.91
CA GLU A 289 6.21 6.04 10.26
C GLU A 289 6.76 7.21 11.09
N TYR A 290 6.16 8.39 10.92
CA TYR A 290 6.58 9.60 11.61
C TYR A 290 5.90 9.76 12.99
N SER A 291 6.36 10.74 13.79
CA SER A 291 5.77 11.08 15.09
C SER A 291 4.73 12.21 14.99
N ALA A 292 3.66 12.18 15.77
CA ALA A 292 2.63 13.23 15.77
C ALA A 292 3.18 14.67 15.88
N SER A 293 4.26 14.86 16.67
CA SER A 293 4.94 16.16 16.79
C SER A 293 5.41 16.73 15.45
N LEU A 294 5.78 15.87 14.49
CA LEU A 294 6.18 16.32 13.16
C LEU A 294 5.00 16.91 12.37
N VAL A 295 3.81 16.32 12.47
CA VAL A 295 2.58 16.87 11.84
C VAL A 295 2.27 18.25 12.39
N ILE A 296 2.36 18.41 13.72
CA ILE A 296 2.17 19.70 14.37
C ILE A 296 3.19 20.71 13.84
N ASN A 297 4.47 20.34 13.79
CA ASN A 297 5.53 21.22 13.28
C ASN A 297 5.32 21.63 11.82
N VAL A 298 4.82 20.74 10.96
CA VAL A 298 4.48 21.06 9.56
C VAL A 298 3.27 21.99 9.51
N GLY A 299 2.23 21.75 10.31
CA GLY A 299 1.04 22.59 10.34
C GLY A 299 1.23 23.96 10.98
N LEU A 300 2.31 24.16 11.75
CA LEU A 300 2.74 25.46 12.26
C LEU A 300 3.61 26.24 11.25
N ASP A 301 4.07 25.59 10.17
CA ASP A 301 4.85 26.25 9.12
C ASP A 301 3.91 27.11 8.24
N PRO A 302 4.13 28.43 8.14
CA PRO A 302 3.24 29.32 7.40
C PRO A 302 3.20 29.06 5.89
N ASP A 303 4.18 28.35 5.33
CA ASP A 303 4.18 28.01 3.91
C ASP A 303 3.27 26.82 3.59
N TRP A 304 2.90 26.04 4.62
CA TRP A 304 2.14 24.80 4.47
C TRP A 304 0.74 24.94 5.04
N GLU A 305 -0.24 24.49 4.27
CA GLU A 305 -1.64 24.48 4.65
C GLU A 305 -2.13 23.04 4.78
N LEU A 306 -2.61 22.71 5.97
CA LEU A 306 -3.17 21.40 6.27
C LEU A 306 -4.50 21.21 5.53
N GLN A 307 -4.54 20.27 4.58
CA GLN A 307 -5.76 19.99 3.81
C GLN A 307 -6.64 18.96 4.50
N SER A 308 -6.05 17.85 4.91
CA SER A 308 -6.81 16.77 5.54
C SER A 308 -6.01 16.06 6.61
N VAL A 309 -6.72 15.58 7.63
CA VAL A 309 -6.18 14.71 8.67
C VAL A 309 -7.16 13.57 8.91
N THR A 310 -6.63 12.36 8.93
CA THR A 310 -7.33 11.15 9.39
C THR A 310 -6.64 10.65 10.65
N ILE A 311 -7.39 10.44 11.72
CA ILE A 311 -6.88 9.92 13.00
C ILE A 311 -7.68 8.67 13.32
N ASP A 312 -7.01 7.53 13.24
CA ASP A 312 -7.42 6.32 13.93
C ASP A 312 -6.65 6.25 15.25
N TYR A 313 -7.36 6.49 16.36
CA TYR A 313 -6.77 6.69 17.69
C TYR A 313 -5.85 5.54 18.13
N ASP A 314 -6.07 4.32 17.62
CA ASP A 314 -5.31 3.12 17.99
C ASP A 314 -4.44 2.57 16.85
N ASP A 315 -4.56 3.08 15.62
CA ASP A 315 -3.84 2.52 14.46
C ASP A 315 -2.91 3.54 13.78
N PHE A 316 -3.40 4.68 13.31
CA PHE A 316 -2.58 5.58 12.50
C PHE A 316 -3.09 7.02 12.48
N VAL A 317 -2.20 7.92 12.10
CA VAL A 317 -2.54 9.30 11.73
C VAL A 317 -2.06 9.51 10.31
N ASP A 318 -2.97 9.88 9.41
CA ASP A 318 -2.62 10.34 8.07
C ASP A 318 -2.89 11.83 7.97
N ALA A 319 -1.96 12.59 7.40
CA ALA A 319 -2.14 14.01 7.12
C ALA A 319 -1.68 14.35 5.70
N SER A 320 -2.39 15.28 5.06
CA SER A 320 -2.00 15.87 3.78
C SER A 320 -1.93 17.39 3.91
N PHE A 321 -0.82 17.95 3.44
CA PHE A 321 -0.55 19.37 3.40
C PHE A 321 -0.29 19.80 1.97
N ILE A 322 -0.73 21.00 1.62
CA ILE A 322 -0.40 21.66 0.36
C ILE A 322 0.37 22.93 0.67
N ARG A 323 1.44 23.18 -0.07
CA ARG A 323 2.20 24.42 0.07
C ARG A 323 1.48 25.57 -0.64
N ARG A 324 1.41 26.76 -0.02
CA ARG A 324 0.58 27.89 -0.51
C ARG A 324 1.04 28.46 -1.85
N ASP A 325 2.33 28.43 -2.13
CA ASP A 325 2.97 29.05 -3.30
C ASP A 325 3.22 28.07 -4.46
N SER A 326 2.92 26.78 -4.28
CA SER A 326 3.27 25.75 -5.24
C SER A 326 2.22 24.64 -5.32
N ARG A 327 2.42 23.68 -6.23
CA ARG A 327 1.65 22.42 -6.26
C ARG A 327 2.30 21.32 -5.41
N SER A 328 3.13 21.69 -4.44
CA SER A 328 3.81 20.75 -3.56
C SER A 328 2.84 20.16 -2.56
N GLU A 329 2.84 18.83 -2.47
CA GLU A 329 2.05 18.06 -1.52
C GLU A 329 2.98 17.35 -0.52
N CYS A 330 2.67 17.42 0.76
CA CYS A 330 3.29 16.60 1.79
C CYS A 330 2.25 15.63 2.35
N ARG A 331 2.46 14.33 2.12
CA ARG A 331 1.66 13.26 2.71
C ARG A 331 2.41 12.64 3.86
N MET A 332 1.71 12.38 4.94
CA MET A 332 2.29 11.83 6.14
C MET A 332 1.42 10.64 6.55
N SER A 333 2.00 9.45 6.73
CA SER A 333 1.38 8.32 7.45
C SER A 333 2.14 7.89 8.72
N ALA A 334 1.52 8.03 9.90
CA ALA A 334 2.19 7.83 11.19
C ALA A 334 2.41 6.34 11.49
N MET A 335 3.34 6.06 12.39
CA MET A 335 3.53 4.68 12.85
C MET A 335 2.37 4.25 13.75
N ARG A 336 2.09 2.95 13.75
CA ARG A 336 1.25 2.33 14.76
C ARG A 336 1.68 2.75 16.16
N PRO A 337 0.74 3.25 16.98
CA PRO A 337 1.04 3.67 18.33
C PRO A 337 1.69 2.53 19.12
N SER A 338 2.98 2.63 19.44
CA SER A 338 3.59 1.76 20.46
C SER A 338 3.06 2.17 21.84
N ARG A 339 3.03 1.24 22.82
CA ARG A 339 2.50 1.49 24.17
C ARG A 339 3.03 2.83 24.74
N GLY A 340 2.18 3.86 24.87
CA GLY A 340 2.53 5.20 25.40
C GLY A 340 2.20 6.40 24.50
N THR A 341 1.71 6.18 23.30
CA THR A 341 1.40 7.18 22.25
C THR A 341 0.09 7.95 22.44
N THR A 342 -0.73 7.59 23.42
CA THR A 342 -1.95 8.34 23.78
C THR A 342 -1.66 9.81 24.11
N TRP A 343 -0.48 10.12 24.63
CA TRP A 343 -0.06 11.50 24.92
C TRP A 343 0.13 12.34 23.66
N SER A 344 0.62 11.74 22.59
CA SER A 344 0.81 12.39 21.30
C SER A 344 -0.52 12.74 20.62
N MET A 345 -1.53 11.87 20.73
CA MET A 345 -2.88 12.14 20.19
C MET A 345 -3.58 13.25 20.96
N ARG A 346 -3.47 13.26 22.29
CA ARG A 346 -4.00 14.36 23.11
C ARG A 346 -3.41 15.69 22.69
N ARG A 347 -2.11 15.74 22.39
CA ARG A 347 -1.43 16.95 21.94
C ARG A 347 -1.99 17.44 20.59
N LEU A 348 -2.23 16.54 19.63
CA LEU A 348 -2.88 16.87 18.35
C LEU A 348 -4.26 17.51 18.55
N MET A 349 -5.01 17.09 19.57
CA MET A 349 -6.36 17.58 19.85
C MET A 349 -6.40 18.86 20.69
N VAL A 350 -5.37 19.11 21.52
CA VAL A 350 -5.32 20.27 22.42
C VAL A 350 -4.69 21.49 21.74
N GLU A 351 -3.59 21.29 21.01
CA GLU A 351 -2.93 22.37 20.27
C GLU A 351 -3.69 22.53 18.95
N THR A 352 -4.55 23.54 18.81
CA THR A 352 -5.40 23.68 17.61
C THR A 352 -4.92 24.72 16.60
N ASP A 353 -3.84 25.45 16.90
CA ASP A 353 -3.28 26.44 15.97
C ASP A 353 -2.87 25.81 14.63
N TRP A 354 -2.28 24.61 14.66
CA TRP A 354 -1.89 23.88 13.44
C TRP A 354 -3.10 23.33 12.65
N LEU A 355 -4.29 23.28 13.26
CA LEU A 355 -5.54 22.83 12.62
C LEU A 355 -6.30 23.96 11.93
N ARG A 356 -5.84 25.22 12.04
CA ARG A 356 -6.60 26.39 11.56
C ARG A 356 -6.96 26.33 10.07
N GLY A 357 -6.11 25.70 9.25
CA GLY A 357 -6.31 25.50 7.82
C GLY A 357 -7.05 24.21 7.44
N LEU A 358 -7.37 23.33 8.40
CA LEU A 358 -7.91 22.00 8.15
C LEU A 358 -9.22 22.05 7.36
N VAL A 359 -9.24 21.45 6.17
CA VAL A 359 -10.44 21.38 5.32
C VAL A 359 -11.27 20.12 5.58
N SER A 360 -10.60 18.98 5.81
CA SER A 360 -11.26 17.67 6.04
C SER A 360 -10.68 16.95 7.24
N LEU A 361 -11.55 16.59 8.20
CA LEU A 361 -11.18 15.79 9.37
C LEU A 361 -11.86 14.42 9.29
N THR A 362 -11.10 13.33 9.46
CA THR A 362 -11.64 11.98 9.62
C THR A 362 -11.21 11.42 10.97
N LEU A 363 -12.14 10.95 11.77
CA LEU A 363 -11.87 10.33 13.06
C LEU A 363 -12.38 8.89 13.08
N SER A 364 -11.59 8.03 13.71
CA SER A 364 -11.84 6.61 13.88
C SER A 364 -11.41 6.22 15.28
N LEU A 365 -12.31 5.58 16.03
CA LEU A 365 -11.99 5.03 17.33
C LEU A 365 -11.94 3.52 17.20
N ALA A 366 -10.77 2.95 17.48
CA ALA A 366 -10.50 1.52 17.42
C ALA A 366 -10.02 1.02 18.78
N LEU A 367 -10.66 1.46 19.86
CA LEU A 367 -10.16 1.16 21.20
C LEU A 367 -10.24 -0.33 21.49
N SER A 368 -9.11 -0.97 21.78
CA SER A 368 -9.13 -2.28 22.42
C SER A 368 -9.53 -2.16 23.89
N VAL A 369 -10.32 -3.14 24.41
CA VAL A 369 -10.89 -3.18 25.78
C VAL A 369 -9.87 -2.86 26.89
N HIS A 370 -8.59 -3.08 26.63
CA HIS A 370 -7.53 -2.99 27.62
C HIS A 370 -6.78 -1.64 27.64
N GLN A 371 -7.09 -0.70 26.75
CA GLN A 371 -6.41 0.60 26.71
C GLN A 371 -7.10 1.65 27.57
N LYS A 372 -6.30 2.46 28.28
CA LYS A 372 -6.80 3.64 28.97
C LYS A 372 -7.42 4.58 27.94
N ARG A 373 -8.67 4.99 28.19
CA ARG A 373 -9.44 5.85 27.29
C ARG A 373 -8.68 7.15 27.03
N PRO A 374 -8.57 7.59 25.76
CA PRO A 374 -8.02 8.89 25.45
C PRO A 374 -9.00 9.95 25.95
N SER A 375 -8.52 10.85 26.82
CA SER A 375 -9.26 12.09 27.08
C SER A 375 -9.14 12.99 25.86
N LEU A 376 -10.26 13.59 25.43
CA LEU A 376 -10.37 14.52 24.29
C LEU A 376 -10.27 13.86 22.91
N LEU A 377 -11.40 13.29 22.49
CA LEU A 377 -11.57 12.68 21.17
C LEU A 377 -12.00 13.67 20.07
N LEU A 378 -12.14 14.95 20.41
CA LEU A 378 -12.42 16.01 19.45
C LEU A 378 -11.44 17.17 19.68
N PRO A 379 -11.02 17.87 18.60
CA PRO A 379 -10.15 19.03 18.71
C PRO A 379 -10.75 20.13 19.60
N ARG A 380 -9.93 20.77 20.43
CA ARG A 380 -10.37 21.89 21.29
C ARG A 380 -10.25 23.23 20.58
N GLY A 381 -11.38 23.79 20.16
CA GLY A 381 -11.47 25.14 19.64
C GLY A 381 -12.12 25.20 18.27
N CYS A 382 -12.08 26.40 17.68
CA CYS A 382 -12.73 26.68 16.40
C CYS A 382 -11.84 26.26 15.23
N LEU A 383 -12.39 25.44 14.33
CA LEU A 383 -11.80 25.01 13.06
C LEU A 383 -12.51 25.74 11.91
N PRO A 384 -12.12 27.00 11.61
CA PRO A 384 -12.86 27.84 10.67
C PRO A 384 -12.78 27.33 9.23
N ALA A 385 -11.71 26.63 8.87
CA ALA A 385 -11.53 26.08 7.52
C ALA A 385 -12.27 24.74 7.33
N LEU A 386 -12.76 24.08 8.39
CA LEU A 386 -13.32 22.74 8.27
C LEU A 386 -14.59 22.76 7.42
N ARG A 387 -14.62 21.92 6.38
CA ARG A 387 -15.75 21.75 5.46
C ARG A 387 -16.33 20.35 5.53
N GLU A 388 -15.49 19.35 5.75
CA GLU A 388 -15.90 17.95 5.83
C GLU A 388 -15.43 17.32 7.13
N PHE A 389 -16.34 16.62 7.80
CA PHE A 389 -16.05 15.84 8.99
C PHE A 389 -16.53 14.41 8.78
N SER A 390 -15.65 13.43 8.91
CA SER A 390 -15.95 12.02 8.68
C SER A 390 -15.75 11.21 9.96
N LEU A 391 -16.69 10.33 10.26
CA LEU A 391 -16.63 9.39 11.38
C LEU A 391 -16.59 7.97 10.83
N ILE A 392 -15.52 7.23 11.15
CA ILE A 392 -15.40 5.81 10.82
C ILE A 392 -16.05 5.01 11.94
N CYS A 393 -17.08 4.25 11.56
CA CYS A 393 -17.89 3.42 12.44
C CYS A 393 -17.48 1.95 12.27
N GLY A 394 -17.26 1.26 13.38
CA GLY A 394 -17.06 -0.19 13.43
C GLY A 394 -18.17 -0.86 14.24
N THR A 395 -18.34 -2.16 14.04
CA THR A 395 -19.16 -3.01 14.93
C THR A 395 -18.28 -3.81 15.86
N GLN A 396 -18.76 -4.07 17.07
CA GLN A 396 -18.12 -5.05 17.95
C GLN A 396 -18.06 -6.40 17.22
N ARG A 397 -16.85 -6.94 17.07
CA ARG A 397 -16.64 -8.25 16.46
C ARG A 397 -16.12 -9.21 17.53
N LEU A 398 -16.84 -10.31 17.69
CA LEU A 398 -16.32 -11.48 18.40
C LEU A 398 -15.27 -12.12 17.49
N ILE A 399 -13.99 -11.97 17.84
CA ILE A 399 -12.93 -12.71 17.17
C ILE A 399 -12.93 -14.11 17.78
N GLY A 400 -12.91 -15.14 16.93
CA GLY A 400 -12.96 -16.53 17.32
C GLY A 400 -11.72 -16.93 18.11
N ASP A 401 -11.79 -16.73 19.43
CA ASP A 401 -10.98 -17.36 20.51
C ASP A 401 -11.49 -16.90 21.90
N GLY A 402 -12.74 -16.40 21.99
CA GLY A 402 -13.30 -15.85 23.24
C GLY A 402 -12.80 -14.45 23.61
N HIS A 403 -11.85 -13.88 22.85
CA HIS A 403 -11.47 -12.47 22.96
C HIS A 403 -12.43 -11.60 22.14
N VAL A 404 -13.24 -10.80 22.83
CA VAL A 404 -14.07 -9.77 22.20
C VAL A 404 -13.17 -8.56 21.94
N GLU A 405 -12.77 -8.34 20.68
CA GLU A 405 -12.33 -7.01 20.28
C GLU A 405 -13.57 -6.13 20.15
N THR A 406 -13.95 -5.48 21.24
CA THR A 406 -14.96 -4.43 21.17
C THR A 406 -14.33 -3.23 20.52
N TRP A 407 -14.72 -2.91 19.29
CA TRP A 407 -14.39 -1.64 18.67
C TRP A 407 -15.32 -0.60 19.30
N GLY A 408 -14.77 0.25 20.17
CA GLY A 408 -15.53 1.37 20.73
C GLY A 408 -15.85 2.38 19.64
N SER A 409 -17.10 2.84 19.59
CA SER A 409 -17.53 3.91 18.68
C SER A 409 -17.50 5.25 19.40
N LEU A 410 -17.29 6.35 18.66
CA LEU A 410 -17.53 7.70 19.20
C LEU A 410 -18.99 7.93 19.64
N PHE A 411 -19.89 7.01 19.27
CA PHE A 411 -21.30 7.01 19.67
C PHE A 411 -21.59 6.22 20.96
N ASP A 412 -20.60 5.56 21.55
CA ASP A 412 -20.81 4.86 22.82
C ASP A 412 -21.04 5.90 23.93
N ALA A 413 -22.03 5.67 24.80
CA ALA A 413 -22.52 6.69 25.74
C ALA A 413 -21.42 7.23 26.67
N ASP A 414 -20.58 6.33 27.16
CA ASP A 414 -19.45 6.61 28.03
C ASP A 414 -18.29 7.31 27.31
N ILE A 415 -18.18 7.15 25.99
CA ILE A 415 -17.23 7.87 25.15
C ILE A 415 -17.76 9.28 24.81
N MET A 416 -19.07 9.42 24.55
CA MET A 416 -19.70 10.71 24.29
C MET A 416 -19.55 11.64 25.50
N ASP A 417 -19.70 11.14 26.72
CA ASP A 417 -19.53 11.95 27.93
C ASP A 417 -18.09 12.50 28.10
N GLU A 418 -17.10 11.89 27.43
CA GLU A 418 -15.70 12.36 27.40
C GLU A 418 -15.36 13.17 26.12
N CYS A 419 -16.26 13.23 25.15
CA CYS A 419 -16.06 13.97 23.91
C CYS A 419 -16.07 15.48 24.15
N GLY A 420 -15.14 16.18 23.49
CA GLY A 420 -15.14 17.64 23.46
C GLY A 420 -16.26 18.20 22.59
N VAL A 421 -16.22 19.50 22.30
CA VAL A 421 -17.10 20.13 21.31
C VAL A 421 -16.26 20.55 20.10
N LEU A 422 -16.63 20.05 18.92
CA LEU A 422 -16.08 20.46 17.64
C LEU A 422 -16.78 21.73 17.17
N GLU A 423 -16.06 22.86 17.22
CA GLU A 423 -16.57 24.13 16.69
C GLU A 423 -16.10 24.30 15.25
N ALA A 424 -17.00 24.20 14.28
CA ALA A 424 -16.68 24.23 12.86
C ALA A 424 -17.69 25.13 12.12
N PRO A 425 -17.49 26.46 12.09
CA PRO A 425 -18.50 27.44 11.65
C PRO A 425 -18.89 27.31 10.18
N HIS A 426 -18.12 26.57 9.39
CA HIS A 426 -18.30 26.42 7.97
C HIS A 426 -18.39 24.94 7.54
N LEU A 427 -18.65 24.05 8.49
CA LEU A 427 -18.86 22.64 8.23
C LEU A 427 -20.04 22.48 7.26
N ARG A 428 -19.81 21.71 6.19
CA ARG A 428 -20.80 21.48 5.12
C ARG A 428 -21.24 20.04 5.04
N VAL A 429 -20.40 19.10 5.45
CA VAL A 429 -20.66 17.67 5.30
C VAL A 429 -20.22 16.93 6.55
N VAL A 430 -21.11 16.10 7.09
CA VAL A 430 -20.78 15.04 8.05
C VAL A 430 -20.89 13.70 7.31
N ARG A 431 -19.82 12.91 7.28
CA ARG A 431 -19.80 11.60 6.62
C ARG A 431 -19.74 10.48 7.65
N LEU A 432 -20.55 9.46 7.47
CA LEU A 432 -20.44 8.20 8.23
C LEU A 432 -19.91 7.12 7.31
N LEU A 433 -18.75 6.59 7.66
CA LEU A 433 -18.03 5.57 6.90
C LEU A 433 -18.02 4.27 7.70
N ALA A 434 -18.32 3.15 7.08
CA ALA A 434 -18.06 1.85 7.69
C ALA A 434 -16.56 1.55 7.59
N ARG A 435 -15.98 0.94 8.62
CA ARG A 435 -14.62 0.39 8.55
C ARG A 435 -14.54 -0.65 7.42
N PRO A 436 -13.47 -0.69 6.61
CA PRO A 436 -13.37 -1.65 5.50
C PRO A 436 -13.55 -3.10 5.97
N GLY A 437 -14.52 -3.79 5.38
CA GLY A 437 -14.85 -5.18 5.73
C GLY A 437 -15.81 -5.35 6.90
N ASP A 438 -16.36 -4.26 7.47
CA ASP A 438 -17.39 -4.28 8.51
C ASP A 438 -18.76 -3.87 7.97
N ASP A 439 -19.83 -4.53 8.45
CA ASP A 439 -21.22 -4.10 8.30
C ASP A 439 -21.61 -3.27 9.53
N ALA A 440 -21.13 -2.02 9.59
CA ALA A 440 -21.29 -1.19 10.78
C ALA A 440 -22.77 -0.84 11.02
N ILE A 441 -23.26 -1.04 12.25
CA ILE A 441 -24.60 -0.63 12.70
C ILE A 441 -24.47 0.59 13.60
N VAL A 442 -25.10 1.70 13.22
CA VAL A 442 -25.12 2.94 14.03
C VAL A 442 -26.51 3.14 14.61
N SER A 443 -26.58 3.51 15.89
CA SER A 443 -27.84 3.96 16.50
C SER A 443 -28.16 5.39 16.03
N PRO A 444 -29.31 5.62 15.38
CA PRO A 444 -29.74 6.96 14.98
C PRO A 444 -29.84 7.93 16.15
N SER A 445 -30.32 7.47 17.33
CA SER A 445 -30.43 8.29 18.54
C SER A 445 -29.05 8.72 19.07
N ALA A 446 -28.07 7.81 19.06
CA ALA A 446 -26.70 8.13 19.47
C ALA A 446 -26.03 9.11 18.50
N LEU A 447 -26.25 8.96 17.19
CA LEU A 447 -25.78 9.91 16.18
C LEU A 447 -26.41 11.30 16.36
N ALA A 448 -27.72 11.36 16.58
CA ALA A 448 -28.45 12.60 16.80
C ALA A 448 -27.89 13.35 18.02
N ARG A 449 -27.72 12.63 19.13
CA ARG A 449 -27.11 13.13 20.35
C ARG A 449 -25.69 13.62 20.10
N PHE A 450 -24.88 12.83 19.40
CA PHE A 450 -23.50 13.21 19.09
C PHE A 450 -23.42 14.53 18.31
N ILE A 451 -24.24 14.68 17.26
CA ILE A 451 -24.27 15.90 16.45
C ILE A 451 -24.74 17.09 17.30
N SER A 452 -25.82 16.93 18.06
CA SER A 452 -26.39 17.98 18.93
C SER A 452 -25.38 18.46 19.98
N ASP A 453 -24.74 17.53 20.69
CA ASP A 453 -23.98 17.85 21.88
C ASP A 453 -22.53 18.24 21.54
N HIS A 454 -21.98 17.68 20.45
CA HIS A 454 -20.55 17.77 20.15
C HIS A 454 -20.20 18.46 18.83
N VAL A 455 -21.16 18.83 17.97
CA VAL A 455 -20.86 19.52 16.70
C VAL A 455 -21.55 20.88 16.65
N ARG A 456 -20.76 21.96 16.67
CA ARG A 456 -21.26 23.34 16.58
C ARG A 456 -20.94 23.95 15.22
N VAL A 457 -21.97 24.35 14.49
CA VAL A 457 -21.88 25.10 13.23
C VAL A 457 -22.46 26.50 13.44
N GLN A 458 -21.85 27.52 12.84
CA GLN A 458 -22.32 28.91 12.97
C GLN A 458 -23.20 29.30 11.78
N GLY A 459 -24.08 30.28 12.01
CA GLY A 459 -24.88 30.92 10.96
C GLY A 459 -26.09 30.11 10.48
N GLY A 460 -26.65 29.25 11.34
CA GLY A 460 -27.84 28.44 11.03
C GLY A 460 -27.63 27.48 9.86
N ARG A 461 -26.37 27.23 9.47
CA ARG A 461 -26.06 26.33 8.35
C ARG A 461 -25.99 24.90 8.83
N VAL A 462 -26.61 24.09 8.02
CA VAL A 462 -26.82 22.67 8.23
C VAL A 462 -25.77 21.88 7.46
N PRO A 463 -24.96 21.03 8.11
CA PRO A 463 -24.09 20.12 7.38
C PRO A 463 -24.89 18.96 6.77
N LEU A 464 -24.64 18.65 5.50
CA LEU A 464 -25.18 17.49 4.80
C LEU A 464 -24.65 16.20 5.43
N LEU A 465 -25.56 15.33 5.89
CA LEU A 465 -25.21 13.99 6.35
C LEU A 465 -25.08 13.04 5.14
N LYS A 466 -23.89 12.45 4.95
CA LYS A 466 -23.62 11.41 3.94
C LYS A 466 -23.30 10.09 4.62
N ILE A 467 -23.92 9.01 4.15
CA ILE A 467 -23.78 7.68 4.76
C ILE A 467 -23.23 6.72 3.71
N SER A 468 -22.22 5.92 4.08
CA SER A 468 -21.70 4.85 3.22
C SER A 468 -22.71 3.72 3.03
N LEU A 469 -22.72 3.08 1.85
CA LEU A 469 -23.63 1.97 1.52
C LEU A 469 -23.47 0.75 2.44
N SER A 470 -22.29 0.59 3.04
CA SER A 470 -21.98 -0.52 3.95
C SER A 470 -22.41 -0.25 5.41
N LEU A 471 -22.96 0.94 5.68
CA LEU A 471 -23.42 1.30 7.02
C LEU A 471 -24.94 1.11 7.11
N ARG A 472 -25.38 0.47 8.19
CA ARG A 472 -26.80 0.27 8.49
C ARG A 472 -27.17 1.05 9.74
N PHE A 473 -28.42 1.50 9.81
CA PHE A 473 -28.98 1.99 11.06
C PHE A 473 -29.62 0.84 11.82
N ALA A 474 -29.51 0.86 13.14
CA ALA A 474 -30.34 0.03 13.99
C ALA A 474 -31.83 0.38 13.76
N ASP A 475 -32.71 -0.61 13.90
CA ASP A 475 -34.16 -0.41 13.80
C ASP A 475 -34.66 0.32 15.07
N ASP A 476 -34.44 1.63 15.09
CA ASP A 476 -34.79 2.54 16.17
C ASP A 476 -35.63 3.68 15.59
N ALA A 477 -36.93 3.44 15.48
CA ALA A 477 -37.87 4.43 14.93
C ALA A 477 -37.86 5.75 15.73
N VAL A 478 -37.70 5.65 17.06
CA VAL A 478 -37.58 6.81 17.95
C VAL A 478 -36.29 7.55 17.68
N GLY A 479 -35.17 6.84 17.55
CA GLY A 479 -33.89 7.43 17.18
C GLY A 479 -33.88 8.04 15.79
N MET A 480 -34.59 7.46 14.82
CA MET A 480 -34.73 8.06 13.48
C MET A 480 -35.55 9.34 13.53
N ALA A 481 -36.58 9.41 14.38
CA ALA A 481 -37.32 10.64 14.64
C ALA A 481 -36.42 11.67 15.34
N ALA A 482 -35.69 11.29 16.38
CA ALA A 482 -34.73 12.15 17.06
C ALA A 482 -33.59 12.62 16.15
N LEU A 483 -33.10 11.78 15.25
CA LEU A 483 -32.12 12.16 14.24
C LEU A 483 -32.73 13.18 13.31
N ARG A 484 -33.94 12.95 12.80
CA ARG A 484 -34.68 13.93 11.99
C ARG A 484 -34.94 15.23 12.75
N GLU A 485 -35.20 15.19 14.05
CA GLU A 485 -35.41 16.39 14.87
C GLU A 485 -34.10 17.11 15.17
N ALA A 486 -32.99 16.43 15.47
CA ALA A 486 -31.67 17.06 15.68
C ALA A 486 -31.15 17.70 14.39
N VAL A 487 -31.47 17.07 13.27
CA VAL A 487 -31.42 17.62 11.92
C VAL A 487 -32.34 18.86 11.90
N ILE A 488 -33.65 18.75 12.00
CA ILE A 488 -34.61 19.87 11.85
C ILE A 488 -34.41 21.05 12.82
N ALA A 489 -34.11 20.83 14.10
CA ALA A 489 -34.00 21.85 15.16
C ALA A 489 -32.78 22.78 14.98
N ASN A 490 -31.83 22.39 14.16
CA ASN A 490 -30.80 23.28 13.62
C ASN A 490 -31.35 24.08 12.42
N GLU A 491 -32.56 24.62 12.57
CA GLU A 491 -33.54 25.04 11.55
C GLU A 491 -33.02 25.20 10.12
N HIS A 492 -33.58 24.36 9.24
CA HIS A 492 -33.44 24.22 7.77
C HIS A 492 -32.67 22.97 7.27
N TRP A 493 -32.97 21.78 7.80
CA TRP A 493 -32.39 20.50 7.31
C TRP A 493 -33.21 19.72 6.23
N LEU A 494 -34.23 20.33 5.62
CA LEU A 494 -34.85 19.79 4.39
C LEU A 494 -34.89 20.85 3.29
#